data_AF-A0A7C7DY77-F1
#
_entry.id   AF-A0A7C7DY77-F1
#
_cell.length_a   1.000
_cell.length_b   1.000
_cell.length_c   1.000
_cell.angle_alpha   90.00
_cell.angle_beta   90.00
_cell.angle_gamma   90.00
#
_symmetry.space_group_name_H-M   'P 1'
#
loop_
_entity.id
_entity.type
_entity.pdbx_description
1 polymer ?
#
loop_
_entity_poly.entity_id
_entity_poly.type
_entity_poly.pdbx_seq_one_letter_code
_entity_poly.pdbx_strand_id
1 'polypeptide(L)'
;MTEDKAPTLDLPQTKPEVAVPTVLSSATPATPDALFAPLDAPLPLEARLVPAEERYPRPSTGVVTPVVNGYAQPGSAVRRQSASLASTMTVGGRTTARSALLPRTQEVDVDTAAQEIMALASEIAAALPVGHEAAERSRHLLNKAQNILQSDPSRTAEVDYYLQQVRRIVQRTRQTRTYSAIYHRRLLIYLTGWVALAVVAVTARYLLEEELYVFLEELFWLGREAPWVQFGPMVIGAFFAGALGGALSVLLNMRRHAAQEYGYFDRKYGLRGLTLPLLGALLGVLLALVWATVSYFLMLSPANVWVDALPAMIAFLVGFGQEWLYGAR
;
A
#
# COMPACT_ATOMS: atom_id res chain seq x y z
N MET A 1 25.47 -27.98 78.24
CA MET A 1 24.43 -28.41 77.29
C MET A 1 25.13 -28.69 75.97
N THR A 2 25.36 -29.99 75.77
CA THR A 2 25.57 -30.76 74.53
C THR A 2 25.35 -30.00 73.22
N GLU A 3 26.36 -29.85 72.36
CA GLU A 3 26.79 -30.83 71.33
C GLU A 3 25.62 -31.30 70.46
N ASP A 4 25.54 -30.84 69.20
CA ASP A 4 25.33 -31.77 68.08
C ASP A 4 25.82 -31.16 66.75
N LYS A 5 26.70 -31.91 66.09
CA LYS A 5 27.39 -31.60 64.84
C LYS A 5 27.48 -32.92 64.09
N ALA A 6 26.65 -33.14 63.08
CA ALA A 6 26.82 -34.16 62.03
C ALA A 6 25.70 -34.01 60.96
N PRO A 7 25.77 -34.70 59.81
CA PRO A 7 26.87 -34.67 58.85
C PRO A 7 26.38 -34.53 57.39
N THR A 8 27.32 -34.12 56.53
CA THR A 8 27.27 -34.16 55.07
C THR A 8 27.05 -35.60 54.57
N LEU A 9 26.14 -35.77 53.61
CA LEU A 9 25.80 -37.05 52.99
C LEU A 9 26.13 -36.98 51.49
N ASP A 10 27.30 -37.50 51.14
CA ASP A 10 27.71 -37.83 49.77
C ASP A 10 27.15 -39.21 49.40
N LEU A 11 26.43 -39.30 48.29
CA LEU A 11 26.05 -40.56 47.63
C LEU A 11 25.92 -40.32 46.10
N PRO A 12 26.04 -41.35 45.27
CA PRO A 12 27.08 -41.44 44.26
C PRO A 12 26.59 -41.29 42.81
N GLN A 13 27.54 -40.96 41.93
CA GLN A 13 27.40 -41.03 40.48
C GLN A 13 27.01 -42.45 40.03
N THR A 14 25.87 -42.58 39.35
CA THR A 14 25.55 -43.75 38.54
C THR A 14 25.37 -43.31 37.09
N LYS A 15 26.45 -43.50 36.34
CA LYS A 15 26.50 -43.47 34.87
C LYS A 15 26.05 -44.86 34.38
N PRO A 16 24.99 -45.00 33.59
CA PRO A 16 24.74 -46.24 32.87
C PRO A 16 25.57 -46.29 31.59
N GLU A 17 26.33 -47.35 31.50
CA GLU A 17 27.15 -47.82 30.40
C GLU A 17 26.26 -48.46 29.31
N VAL A 18 26.46 -47.97 28.09
CA VAL A 18 26.40 -48.60 26.77
C VAL A 18 25.68 -49.96 26.63
N ALA A 19 24.69 -50.01 25.72
CA ALA A 19 24.41 -51.19 24.92
C ALA A 19 24.36 -50.80 23.42
N VAL A 20 25.41 -51.19 22.70
CA VAL A 20 25.48 -51.23 21.23
C VAL A 20 24.77 -52.49 20.74
N PRO A 21 23.95 -52.40 19.69
CA PRO A 21 23.83 -53.49 18.73
C PRO A 21 24.52 -53.16 17.41
N THR A 22 25.37 -54.11 17.02
CA THR A 22 26.21 -54.18 15.83
C THR A 22 25.41 -54.57 14.58
N VAL A 23 25.48 -53.71 13.56
CA VAL A 23 25.72 -53.93 12.10
C VAL A 23 24.88 -54.96 11.31
N LEU A 24 24.30 -54.50 10.18
CA LEU A 24 24.43 -55.05 8.80
C LEU A 24 23.64 -54.14 7.82
N SER A 25 24.32 -53.23 7.10
CA SER A 25 24.75 -53.36 5.69
C SER A 25 23.64 -53.28 4.63
N SER A 26 23.57 -52.15 3.89
CA SER A 26 23.82 -52.10 2.43
C SER A 26 23.14 -50.89 1.73
N ALA A 27 23.82 -50.40 0.69
CA ALA A 27 23.40 -49.48 -0.38
C ALA A 27 23.25 -47.98 -0.07
N THR A 28 24.34 -47.24 -0.33
CA THR A 28 24.31 -45.81 -0.65
C THR A 28 24.03 -45.65 -2.15
N PRO A 29 23.01 -44.86 -2.55
CA PRO A 29 23.07 -44.14 -3.81
C PRO A 29 22.95 -42.62 -3.60
N ALA A 30 23.82 -41.91 -4.32
CA ALA A 30 23.72 -40.54 -4.83
C ALA A 30 23.31 -39.41 -3.87
N THR A 31 24.29 -38.54 -3.62
CA THR A 31 24.17 -37.18 -3.06
C THR A 31 23.11 -36.31 -3.76
N PRO A 32 22.35 -35.47 -3.01
CA PRO A 32 21.25 -34.63 -3.52
C PRO A 32 21.68 -33.33 -4.22
N ASP A 33 22.95 -33.19 -4.63
CA ASP A 33 23.49 -31.93 -5.19
C ASP A 33 23.43 -31.84 -6.73
N ALA A 34 22.75 -32.77 -7.41
CA ALA A 34 22.65 -32.76 -8.88
C ALA A 34 21.37 -32.08 -9.44
N LEU A 35 20.46 -31.57 -8.60
CA LEU A 35 19.18 -30.99 -9.03
C LEU A 35 19.20 -29.47 -9.30
N PHE A 36 20.34 -28.79 -9.10
CA PHE A 36 20.46 -27.34 -9.27
C PHE A 36 21.62 -26.93 -10.18
N ALA A 37 21.82 -27.66 -11.28
CA ALA A 37 22.63 -27.14 -12.38
C ALA A 37 21.95 -25.90 -13.01
N PRO A 38 22.67 -24.80 -13.28
CA PRO A 38 22.10 -23.62 -13.91
C PRO A 38 21.70 -23.95 -15.36
N LEU A 39 20.41 -23.79 -15.69
CA LEU A 39 19.94 -23.85 -17.07
C LEU A 39 20.41 -22.58 -17.82
N ASP A 40 21.57 -22.68 -18.46
CA ASP A 40 21.92 -21.80 -19.58
C ASP A 40 21.12 -22.25 -20.82
N ALA A 41 19.86 -21.82 -20.92
CA ALA A 41 19.05 -21.93 -22.12
C ALA A 41 18.42 -20.57 -22.46
N PRO A 42 18.55 -20.08 -23.71
CA PRO A 42 17.94 -18.81 -24.11
C PRO A 42 16.40 -18.93 -24.11
N LEU A 43 15.74 -18.01 -23.41
CA LEU A 43 14.29 -17.93 -23.30
C LEU A 43 13.64 -17.69 -24.67
N PRO A 44 12.57 -18.43 -25.05
CA PRO A 44 11.77 -18.07 -26.21
C PRO A 44 11.04 -16.75 -25.97
N LEU A 45 11.14 -15.84 -26.94
CA LEU A 45 10.38 -14.59 -27.00
C LEU A 45 8.87 -14.89 -27.04
N GLU A 46 8.11 -14.10 -26.25
CA GLU A 46 6.66 -13.89 -26.32
C GLU A 46 5.70 -14.97 -25.77
N ALA A 47 5.74 -15.18 -24.45
CA ALA A 47 4.54 -15.60 -23.70
C ALA A 47 3.59 -14.40 -23.51
N ARG A 48 2.75 -14.12 -24.52
CA ARG A 48 1.71 -13.08 -24.43
C ARG A 48 0.52 -13.62 -23.64
N LEU A 49 0.22 -13.01 -22.50
CA LEU A 49 -0.95 -13.36 -21.68
C LEU A 49 -2.24 -12.94 -22.40
N VAL A 50 -3.05 -13.93 -22.80
CA VAL A 50 -4.38 -13.71 -23.38
C VAL A 50 -5.37 -13.31 -22.27
N PRO A 51 -5.99 -12.11 -22.36
CA PRO A 51 -6.97 -11.62 -21.40
C PRO A 51 -8.16 -12.58 -21.24
N ALA A 52 -8.77 -12.61 -20.05
CA ALA A 52 -9.86 -13.53 -19.76
C ALA A 52 -11.12 -13.26 -20.61
N GLU A 53 -11.27 -12.05 -21.16
CA GLU A 53 -12.39 -11.67 -22.02
C GLU A 53 -12.36 -12.39 -23.39
N GLU A 54 -11.18 -12.84 -23.84
CA GLU A 54 -11.00 -13.56 -25.10
C GLU A 54 -11.18 -15.08 -24.94
N ARG A 55 -11.25 -15.58 -23.71
CA ARG A 55 -11.28 -17.01 -23.38
C ARG A 55 -12.69 -17.63 -23.38
N TYR A 56 -13.74 -16.81 -23.40
CA TYR A 56 -15.14 -17.27 -23.37
C TYR A 56 -15.96 -16.58 -24.48
N PRO A 57 -16.61 -17.33 -25.39
CA PRO A 57 -17.50 -16.74 -26.39
C PRO A 57 -18.71 -16.09 -25.70
N ARG A 58 -18.89 -14.78 -25.90
CA ARG A 58 -20.11 -14.09 -25.47
C ARG A 58 -21.30 -14.52 -26.36
N PRO A 59 -22.50 -14.71 -25.81
CA PRO A 59 -23.70 -14.81 -26.63
C PRO A 59 -23.88 -13.52 -27.44
N SER A 60 -24.11 -13.67 -28.74
CA SER A 60 -24.25 -12.58 -29.71
C SER A 60 -25.32 -11.58 -29.25
N THR A 61 -24.93 -10.32 -29.09
CA THR A 61 -25.87 -9.20 -28.96
C THR A 61 -26.67 -9.12 -30.25
N GLY A 62 -27.99 -9.28 -30.14
CA GLY A 62 -28.92 -9.24 -31.27
C GLY A 62 -28.78 -7.94 -32.06
N VAL A 63 -28.73 -8.09 -33.38
CA VAL A 63 -28.76 -7.02 -34.37
C VAL A 63 -30.06 -6.23 -34.19
N VAL A 64 -29.95 -4.96 -33.79
CA VAL A 64 -31.10 -4.04 -33.78
C VAL A 64 -31.21 -3.41 -35.16
N THR A 65 -32.14 -3.90 -35.96
CA THR A 65 -32.64 -3.22 -37.17
C THR A 65 -33.39 -1.94 -36.77
N PRO A 66 -33.19 -0.80 -37.45
CA PRO A 66 -33.98 0.40 -37.19
C PRO A 66 -35.35 0.26 -37.88
N VAL A 67 -36.40 0.03 -37.10
CA VAL A 67 -37.79 0.14 -37.58
C VAL A 67 -38.46 1.33 -36.91
N VAL A 68 -39.03 2.14 -37.78
CA VAL A 68 -39.68 3.43 -37.60
C VAL A 68 -41.10 3.26 -37.04
N ASN A 69 -41.43 4.13 -36.08
CA ASN A 69 -42.76 4.57 -35.63
C ASN A 69 -43.76 3.59 -34.99
N GLY A 70 -43.98 3.82 -33.69
CA GLY A 70 -45.32 4.11 -33.15
C GLY A 70 -46.05 2.95 -32.48
N TYR A 71 -45.94 2.84 -31.15
CA TYR A 71 -47.03 2.87 -30.17
C TYR A 71 -46.43 2.57 -28.78
N ALA A 72 -46.77 3.41 -27.81
CA ALA A 72 -46.12 3.51 -26.50
C ALA A 72 -46.64 2.48 -25.47
N GLN A 73 -45.73 1.90 -24.68
CA GLN A 73 -45.99 1.43 -23.31
C GLN A 73 -44.79 1.76 -22.39
N PRO A 74 -45.01 2.03 -21.09
CA PRO A 74 -44.03 2.67 -20.23
C PRO A 74 -43.06 1.66 -19.62
N GLY A 75 -41.88 1.54 -20.23
CA GLY A 75 -40.77 0.74 -19.73
C GLY A 75 -39.79 1.56 -18.87
N SER A 76 -39.78 1.28 -17.57
CA SER A 76 -38.65 1.36 -16.62
C SER A 76 -37.42 2.16 -17.08
N ALA A 77 -37.42 3.47 -16.78
CA ALA A 77 -36.22 4.28 -16.83
C ALA A 77 -35.37 4.01 -15.58
N VAL A 78 -34.28 3.22 -15.72
CA VAL A 78 -33.24 3.14 -14.70
C VAL A 78 -32.44 4.45 -14.71
N ARG A 79 -32.96 5.40 -13.93
CA ARG A 79 -32.31 6.67 -13.58
C ARG A 79 -31.12 6.35 -12.67
N ARG A 80 -29.91 6.70 -13.12
CA ARG A 80 -28.69 6.71 -12.28
C ARG A 80 -28.93 7.66 -11.10
N GLN A 81 -29.13 7.11 -9.90
CA GLN A 81 -29.09 7.86 -8.66
C GLN A 81 -27.72 7.68 -8.00
N SER A 82 -27.10 8.82 -7.77
CA SER A 82 -25.93 9.09 -6.95
C SER A 82 -26.01 8.46 -5.56
N ALA A 83 -24.85 7.99 -5.09
CA ALA A 83 -24.63 7.49 -3.74
C ALA A 83 -25.07 8.52 -2.68
N SER A 84 -26.11 8.17 -1.94
CA SER A 84 -26.49 8.81 -0.68
C SER A 84 -26.31 7.81 0.46
N LEU A 85 -25.85 8.37 1.57
CA LEU A 85 -25.62 7.76 2.87
C LEU A 85 -26.82 6.99 3.44
N ALA A 86 -26.49 6.03 4.30
CA ALA A 86 -27.32 5.42 5.35
C ALA A 86 -28.61 4.71 4.90
N SER A 87 -28.57 3.37 4.86
CA SER A 87 -29.78 2.57 5.01
C SER A 87 -29.74 1.85 6.35
N THR A 88 -30.62 2.32 7.20
CA THR A 88 -31.05 1.79 8.48
C THR A 88 -31.63 0.38 8.34
N MET A 89 -31.53 -0.35 9.45
CA MET A 89 -32.15 -1.62 9.79
C MET A 89 -33.42 -1.97 8.98
N THR A 90 -33.34 -3.08 8.26
CA THR A 90 -34.51 -3.91 7.93
C THR A 90 -34.23 -5.32 8.46
N VAL A 91 -34.75 -5.56 9.66
CA VAL A 91 -34.96 -6.90 10.22
C VAL A 91 -36.27 -7.40 9.62
N GLY A 92 -36.21 -8.45 8.82
CA GLY A 92 -37.42 -9.08 8.28
C GLY A 92 -37.13 -10.38 7.55
N GLY A 93 -37.66 -11.49 8.08
CA GLY A 93 -37.90 -12.71 7.32
C GLY A 93 -36.76 -13.73 7.28
N ARG A 94 -36.50 -14.40 8.42
CA ARG A 94 -35.86 -15.73 8.41
C ARG A 94 -36.78 -16.72 7.69
N THR A 95 -36.63 -16.85 6.37
CA THR A 95 -36.98 -18.08 5.68
C THR A 95 -35.87 -19.09 5.96
N THR A 96 -36.22 -20.09 6.77
CA THR A 96 -35.47 -21.32 6.98
C THR A 96 -35.29 -22.05 5.65
N ALA A 97 -34.25 -21.69 4.90
CA ALA A 97 -33.65 -22.57 3.91
C ALA A 97 -32.75 -23.56 4.67
N ARG A 98 -33.39 -24.55 5.30
CA ARG A 98 -32.70 -25.78 5.70
C ARG A 98 -32.14 -26.42 4.43
N SER A 99 -30.86 -26.79 4.49
CA SER A 99 -30.24 -27.82 3.64
C SER A 99 -30.41 -27.66 2.13
N ALA A 100 -29.80 -26.63 1.54
CA ALA A 100 -29.20 -26.83 0.23
C ALA A 100 -27.92 -27.63 0.48
N LEU A 101 -28.07 -28.95 0.42
CA LEU A 101 -26.99 -29.92 0.31
C LEU A 101 -25.90 -29.32 -0.59
N LEU A 102 -24.66 -29.32 -0.08
CA LEU A 102 -23.47 -29.17 -0.91
C LEU A 102 -23.73 -29.92 -2.23
N PRO A 103 -23.40 -29.34 -3.39
CA PRO A 103 -23.25 -30.13 -4.62
C PRO A 103 -22.17 -31.19 -4.38
N ARG A 104 -22.56 -32.32 -3.76
CA ARG A 104 -21.77 -33.53 -3.66
C ARG A 104 -21.94 -34.23 -4.99
N THR A 105 -21.17 -33.79 -5.98
CA THR A 105 -20.83 -34.45 -7.26
C THR A 105 -20.40 -33.38 -8.26
N GLN A 106 -19.37 -32.62 -7.91
CA GLN A 106 -18.27 -32.58 -8.86
C GLN A 106 -17.28 -33.57 -8.25
N GLU A 107 -17.20 -34.78 -8.83
CA GLU A 107 -15.95 -35.52 -8.73
C GLU A 107 -14.92 -34.57 -9.31
N VAL A 108 -14.23 -33.87 -8.41
CA VAL A 108 -13.06 -33.10 -8.80
C VAL A 108 -12.10 -34.17 -9.26
N ASP A 109 -11.99 -34.28 -10.58
CA ASP A 109 -11.03 -35.12 -11.23
C ASP A 109 -9.67 -34.81 -10.62
N VAL A 110 -9.01 -35.84 -10.09
CA VAL A 110 -7.76 -35.73 -9.35
C VAL A 110 -6.72 -35.00 -10.19
N ASP A 111 -6.77 -35.23 -11.51
CA ASP A 111 -5.92 -34.57 -12.50
C ASP A 111 -6.24 -33.07 -12.63
N THR A 112 -7.51 -32.68 -12.54
CA THR A 112 -7.94 -31.28 -12.53
C THR A 112 -7.48 -30.57 -11.25
N ALA A 113 -7.60 -31.21 -10.09
CA ALA A 113 -7.08 -30.66 -8.82
C ALA A 113 -5.55 -30.49 -8.85
N ALA A 114 -4.82 -31.46 -9.40
CA ALA A 114 -3.36 -31.39 -9.52
C ALA A 114 -2.92 -30.24 -10.46
N GLN A 115 -3.59 -30.09 -11.60
CA GLN A 115 -3.37 -28.96 -12.51
C GLN A 115 -3.65 -27.62 -11.82
N GLU A 116 -4.71 -27.54 -11.00
CA GLU A 116 -5.04 -26.32 -10.28
C GLU A 116 -4.02 -25.98 -9.20
N ILE A 117 -3.49 -26.97 -8.47
CA ILE A 117 -2.41 -26.78 -7.50
C ILE A 117 -1.18 -26.18 -8.21
N MET A 118 -0.80 -26.72 -9.37
CA MET A 118 0.33 -26.19 -10.15
C MET A 118 0.06 -24.76 -10.64
N ALA A 119 -1.16 -24.49 -11.12
CA ALA A 119 -1.57 -23.17 -11.56
C ALA A 119 -1.49 -22.16 -10.41
N LEU A 120 -2.06 -22.46 -9.24
CA LEU A 120 -2.02 -21.60 -8.06
C LEU A 120 -0.60 -21.44 -7.51
N ALA A 121 0.25 -22.47 -7.56
CA ALA A 121 1.64 -22.38 -7.15
C ALA A 121 2.42 -21.38 -8.03
N SER A 122 2.25 -21.46 -9.36
CA SER A 122 2.83 -20.50 -10.30
C SER A 122 2.29 -19.09 -10.08
N GLU A 123 0.99 -18.98 -9.76
CA GLU A 123 0.32 -17.71 -9.51
C GLU A 123 0.81 -17.05 -8.22
N ILE A 124 1.06 -17.83 -7.16
CA ILE A 124 1.67 -17.34 -5.92
C ILE A 124 3.08 -16.84 -6.19
N ALA A 125 3.88 -17.59 -6.96
CA ALA A 125 5.25 -17.19 -7.29
C ALA A 125 5.29 -15.86 -8.07
N ALA A 126 4.32 -15.61 -8.96
CA ALA A 126 4.22 -14.36 -9.71
C ALA A 126 3.59 -13.21 -8.89
N ALA A 127 2.56 -13.51 -8.08
CA ALA A 127 1.74 -12.50 -7.41
C ALA A 127 2.17 -12.16 -5.98
N LEU A 128 3.11 -12.89 -5.39
CA LEU A 128 3.59 -12.65 -4.03
C LEU A 128 5.13 -12.71 -4.00
N PRO A 129 5.82 -11.75 -3.34
CA PRO A 129 7.26 -11.81 -3.21
C PRO A 129 7.64 -12.95 -2.25
N VAL A 130 8.85 -13.50 -2.41
CA VAL A 130 9.39 -14.52 -1.51
C VAL A 130 9.56 -13.91 -0.11
N GLY A 131 9.11 -14.60 0.95
CA GLY A 131 9.20 -14.12 2.34
C GLY A 131 7.95 -13.42 2.89
N HIS A 132 6.92 -13.18 2.06
CA HIS A 132 5.65 -12.66 2.58
C HIS A 132 4.86 -13.77 3.30
N GLU A 133 4.35 -13.50 4.51
CA GLU A 133 3.56 -14.47 5.31
C GLU A 133 2.38 -15.05 4.51
N ALA A 134 1.74 -14.25 3.66
CA ALA A 134 0.66 -14.72 2.80
C ALA A 134 1.14 -15.73 1.75
N ALA A 135 2.37 -15.59 1.24
CA ALA A 135 2.98 -16.54 0.31
C ALA A 135 3.31 -17.85 1.01
N GLU A 136 3.92 -17.78 2.21
CA GLU A 136 4.25 -18.96 3.02
C GLU A 136 3.00 -19.72 3.45
N ARG A 137 1.98 -19.00 3.95
CA ARG A 137 0.68 -19.59 4.29
C ARG A 137 0.05 -20.26 3.07
N SER A 138 0.08 -19.61 1.91
CA SER A 138 -0.49 -20.19 0.68
C SER A 138 0.27 -21.44 0.22
N ARG A 139 1.61 -21.43 0.27
CA ARG A 139 2.45 -22.61 -0.03
C ARG A 139 2.17 -23.77 0.92
N HIS A 140 2.05 -23.49 2.23
CA HIS A 140 1.72 -24.50 3.22
C HIS A 140 0.33 -25.11 3.00
N LEU A 141 -0.68 -24.31 2.61
CA LEU A 141 -2.01 -24.80 2.26
C LEU A 141 -2.01 -25.65 0.99
N LEU A 142 -1.23 -25.27 -0.04
CA LEU A 142 -1.07 -26.07 -1.24
C LEU A 142 -0.36 -27.40 -0.97
N ASN A 143 0.69 -27.41 -0.15
CA ASN A 143 1.37 -28.64 0.26
C ASN A 143 0.43 -29.58 1.02
N LYS A 144 -0.46 -29.03 1.88
CA LYS A 144 -1.50 -29.82 2.55
C LYS A 144 -2.50 -30.41 1.57
N ALA A 145 -2.98 -29.62 0.61
CA ALA A 145 -3.88 -30.08 -0.43
C ALA A 145 -3.25 -31.21 -1.26
N GLN A 146 -1.98 -31.07 -1.66
CA GLN A 146 -1.23 -32.08 -2.40
C GLN A 146 -1.01 -33.36 -1.59
N ASN A 147 -0.63 -33.24 -0.32
CA ASN A 147 -0.45 -34.40 0.57
C ASN A 147 -1.75 -35.18 0.74
N ILE A 148 -2.90 -34.49 0.92
CA ILE A 148 -4.20 -35.16 1.03
C ILE A 148 -4.54 -35.88 -0.27
N LEU A 149 -4.35 -35.21 -1.42
CA LEU A 149 -4.62 -35.79 -2.73
C LEU A 149 -3.80 -37.06 -3.01
N GLN A 150 -2.54 -37.10 -2.55
CA GLN A 150 -1.65 -38.26 -2.69
C GLN A 150 -1.98 -39.38 -1.69
N SER A 151 -2.35 -39.03 -0.45
CA SER A 151 -2.61 -40.02 0.61
C SER A 151 -4.01 -40.63 0.54
N ASP A 152 -5.01 -39.85 0.15
CA ASP A 152 -6.42 -40.24 0.14
C ASP A 152 -7.20 -39.43 -0.92
N PRO A 153 -7.24 -39.93 -2.17
CA PRO A 153 -7.91 -39.24 -3.27
C PRO A 153 -9.43 -39.12 -3.10
N SER A 154 -10.04 -39.84 -2.13
CA SER A 154 -11.47 -39.75 -1.86
C SER A 154 -11.86 -38.47 -1.09
N ARG A 155 -10.90 -37.78 -0.45
CA ARG A 155 -11.11 -36.57 0.38
C ARG A 155 -11.05 -35.27 -0.43
N THR A 156 -11.69 -35.25 -1.59
CA THR A 156 -11.69 -34.11 -2.53
C THR A 156 -12.24 -32.81 -1.92
N ALA A 157 -13.22 -32.89 -1.02
CA ALA A 157 -13.82 -31.70 -0.40
C ALA A 157 -12.85 -30.88 0.48
N GLU A 158 -11.87 -31.54 1.12
CA GLU A 158 -10.86 -30.84 1.93
C GLU A 158 -9.81 -30.15 1.06
N VAL A 159 -9.43 -30.80 -0.05
CA VAL A 159 -8.57 -30.23 -1.08
C VAL A 159 -9.23 -28.98 -1.65
N ASP A 160 -10.50 -29.06 -2.05
CA ASP A 160 -11.27 -27.92 -2.55
C ASP A 160 -11.34 -26.76 -1.56
N TYR A 161 -11.52 -27.05 -0.27
CA TYR A 161 -11.51 -26.03 0.77
C TYR A 161 -10.17 -25.28 0.82
N TYR A 162 -9.05 -25.99 0.77
CA TYR A 162 -7.72 -25.36 0.77
C TYR A 162 -7.44 -24.59 -0.52
N LEU A 163 -7.83 -25.12 -1.68
CA LEU A 163 -7.72 -24.42 -2.96
C LEU A 163 -8.53 -23.11 -2.95
N GLN A 164 -9.77 -23.14 -2.48
CA GLN A 164 -10.60 -21.94 -2.33
C GLN A 164 -9.99 -20.92 -1.36
N GLN A 165 -9.39 -21.38 -0.25
CA GLN A 165 -8.73 -20.50 0.70
C GLN A 165 -7.52 -19.80 0.07
N VAL A 166 -6.71 -20.53 -0.69
CA VAL A 166 -5.56 -19.99 -1.45
C VAL A 166 -6.03 -18.99 -2.51
N ARG A 167 -7.07 -19.32 -3.29
CA ARG A 167 -7.65 -18.39 -4.28
C ARG A 167 -8.05 -17.06 -3.63
N ARG A 168 -8.71 -17.12 -2.47
CA ARG A 168 -9.13 -15.90 -1.74
C ARG A 168 -7.94 -15.08 -1.26
N ILE A 169 -6.86 -15.72 -0.79
CA ILE A 169 -5.63 -15.02 -0.38
C ILE A 169 -4.98 -14.33 -1.59
N VAL A 170 -4.80 -15.04 -2.70
CA VAL A 170 -4.19 -14.50 -3.92
C VAL A 170 -5.01 -13.34 -4.49
N GLN A 171 -6.34 -13.49 -4.57
CA GLN A 171 -7.24 -12.43 -5.03
C GLN A 171 -7.13 -11.18 -4.15
N ARG A 172 -7.12 -11.34 -2.83
CA ARG A 172 -6.98 -10.21 -1.89
C ARG A 172 -5.63 -9.51 -2.08
N THR A 173 -4.54 -10.26 -2.22
CA THR A 173 -3.21 -9.67 -2.42
C THR A 173 -3.09 -8.94 -3.74
N ARG A 174 -3.64 -9.49 -4.83
CA ARG A 174 -3.73 -8.78 -6.12
C ARG A 174 -4.50 -7.48 -6.00
N GLN A 175 -5.66 -7.53 -5.35
CA GLN A 175 -6.49 -6.35 -5.15
C GLN A 175 -5.72 -5.28 -4.33
N THR A 176 -5.04 -5.68 -3.25
CA THR A 176 -4.20 -4.78 -2.44
C THR A 176 -3.06 -4.18 -3.27
N ARG A 177 -2.36 -4.98 -4.09
CA ARG A 177 -1.30 -4.48 -4.98
C ARG A 177 -1.82 -3.46 -5.98
N THR A 178 -2.94 -3.76 -6.64
CA THR A 178 -3.56 -2.85 -7.61
C THR A 178 -3.96 -1.54 -6.95
N TYR A 179 -4.59 -1.58 -5.78
CA TYR A 179 -4.94 -0.38 -5.04
C TYR A 179 -3.70 0.41 -4.58
N SER A 180 -2.69 -0.28 -4.05
CA SER A 180 -1.42 0.33 -3.66
C SER A 180 -0.77 1.08 -4.83
N ALA A 181 -0.74 0.48 -6.02
CA ALA A 181 -0.19 1.11 -7.22
C ALA A 181 -0.97 2.37 -7.65
N ILE A 182 -2.31 2.31 -7.58
CA ILE A 182 -3.17 3.46 -7.88
C ILE A 182 -2.95 4.59 -6.87
N TYR A 183 -2.90 4.28 -5.57
CA TYR A 183 -2.65 5.26 -4.52
C TYR A 183 -1.28 5.90 -4.67
N HIS A 184 -0.24 5.08 -4.88
CA HIS A 184 1.12 5.56 -5.12
C HIS A 184 1.18 6.53 -6.30
N ARG A 185 0.61 6.17 -7.45
CA ARG A 185 0.62 7.03 -8.65
C ARG A 185 -0.12 8.34 -8.44
N ARG A 186 -1.30 8.30 -7.81
CA ARG A 186 -2.08 9.52 -7.51
C ARG A 186 -1.35 10.44 -6.55
N LEU A 187 -0.76 9.87 -5.49
CA LEU A 187 -0.01 10.63 -4.50
C LEU A 187 1.24 11.26 -5.12
N LEU A 188 1.95 10.54 -5.99
CA LEU A 188 3.10 11.05 -6.72
C LEU A 188 2.73 12.25 -7.61
N ILE A 189 1.66 12.14 -8.41
CA ILE A 189 1.19 13.24 -9.27
C ILE A 189 0.82 14.46 -8.42
N TYR A 190 0.11 14.25 -7.32
CA TYR A 190 -0.26 15.32 -6.39
C TYR A 190 0.97 16.03 -5.80
N LEU A 191 1.93 15.27 -5.27
CA LEU A 191 3.13 15.83 -4.64
C LEU A 191 4.04 16.51 -5.64
N THR A 192 4.23 15.94 -6.82
CA THR A 192 5.00 16.58 -7.90
C THR A 192 4.34 17.87 -8.38
N GLY A 193 3.00 17.90 -8.46
CA GLY A 193 2.24 19.13 -8.68
C GLY A 193 2.50 20.19 -7.62
N TRP A 194 2.52 19.81 -6.34
CA TRP A 194 2.87 20.72 -5.24
C TRP A 194 4.30 21.24 -5.32
N VAL A 195 5.27 20.37 -5.59
CA VAL A 195 6.67 20.77 -5.77
C VAL A 195 6.80 21.76 -6.91
N ALA A 196 6.22 21.46 -8.08
CA ALA A 196 6.26 22.37 -9.23
C ALA A 196 5.61 23.71 -8.91
N LEU A 197 4.41 23.70 -8.31
CA LEU A 197 3.69 24.91 -7.91
C LEU A 197 4.52 25.75 -6.92
N ALA A 198 5.08 25.13 -5.89
CA ALA A 198 5.85 25.83 -4.87
C ALA A 198 7.17 26.39 -5.42
N VAL A 199 7.87 25.64 -6.28
CA VAL A 199 9.09 26.13 -6.95
C VAL A 199 8.77 27.33 -7.83
N VAL A 200 7.71 27.25 -8.64
CA VAL A 200 7.27 28.37 -9.49
C VAL A 200 6.88 29.57 -8.64
N ALA A 201 6.11 29.38 -7.58
CA ALA A 201 5.66 30.47 -6.72
C ALA A 201 6.81 31.14 -5.95
N VAL A 202 7.74 30.37 -5.38
CA VAL A 202 8.93 30.92 -4.70
C VAL A 202 9.82 31.65 -5.70
N THR A 203 10.03 31.08 -6.90
CA THR A 203 10.84 31.72 -7.94
C THR A 203 10.20 33.02 -8.43
N ALA A 204 8.89 33.00 -8.70
CA ALA A 204 8.14 34.18 -9.11
C ALA A 204 8.19 35.27 -8.04
N ARG A 205 8.08 34.90 -6.75
CA ARG A 205 8.19 35.84 -5.63
C ARG A 205 9.53 36.60 -5.61
N TYR A 206 10.63 35.94 -5.97
CA TYR A 206 11.96 36.58 -5.99
C TYR A 206 12.30 37.28 -7.31
N LEU A 207 11.75 36.81 -8.45
CA LEU A 207 12.02 37.42 -9.75
C LEU A 207 11.07 38.59 -10.08
N LEU A 208 9.87 38.57 -9.54
CA LEU A 208 8.78 39.52 -9.83
C LEU A 208 8.33 40.24 -8.55
N GLU A 209 9.29 40.63 -7.71
CA GLU A 209 9.03 41.22 -6.39
C GLU A 209 8.25 42.53 -6.50
N GLU A 210 8.64 43.42 -7.41
CA GLU A 210 7.97 44.71 -7.62
C GLU A 210 6.54 44.52 -8.16
N GLU A 211 6.36 43.62 -9.12
CA GLU A 211 5.04 43.30 -9.65
C GLU A 211 4.13 42.68 -8.58
N LEU A 212 4.71 41.86 -7.69
CA LEU A 212 3.97 41.29 -6.56
C LEU A 212 3.53 42.39 -5.58
N TYR A 213 4.38 43.38 -5.30
CA TYR A 213 3.98 44.54 -4.48
C TYR A 213 2.86 45.34 -5.13
N VAL A 214 2.97 45.67 -6.42
CA VAL A 214 1.91 46.37 -7.17
C VAL A 214 0.60 45.58 -7.12
N PHE A 215 0.66 44.27 -7.35
CA PHE A 215 -0.51 43.39 -7.24
C PHE A 215 -1.14 43.43 -5.84
N LEU A 216 -0.34 43.43 -4.78
CA LEU A 216 -0.84 43.50 -3.40
C LEU A 216 -1.42 44.88 -3.06
N GLU A 217 -0.82 45.97 -3.54
CA GLU A 217 -1.34 47.33 -3.38
C GLU A 217 -2.72 47.47 -4.03
N GLU A 218 -2.88 46.94 -5.24
CA GLU A 218 -4.16 46.92 -5.96
C GLU A 218 -5.20 46.02 -5.27
N LEU A 219 -4.79 44.83 -4.81
CA LEU A 219 -5.69 43.85 -4.18
C LEU A 219 -6.25 44.34 -2.85
N PHE A 220 -5.44 45.04 -2.05
CA PHE A 220 -5.80 45.49 -0.72
C PHE A 220 -6.22 46.96 -0.64
N TRP A 221 -6.13 47.73 -1.74
CA TRP A 221 -6.33 49.17 -1.78
C TRP A 221 -5.54 49.94 -0.71
N LEU A 222 -4.31 49.48 -0.45
CA LEU A 222 -3.42 49.98 0.59
C LEU A 222 -2.06 50.26 -0.04
N GLY A 223 -1.36 51.30 0.46
CA GLY A 223 0.00 51.60 0.01
C GLY A 223 1.04 50.62 0.56
N ARG A 224 2.25 50.66 0.00
CA ARG A 224 3.38 49.79 0.37
C ARG A 224 3.75 49.80 1.85
N GLU A 225 3.49 50.91 2.54
CA GLU A 225 3.76 51.08 3.97
C GLU A 225 2.78 50.32 4.87
N ALA A 226 1.66 49.83 4.32
CA ALA A 226 0.74 49.01 5.08
C ALA A 226 1.37 47.66 5.42
N PRO A 227 1.32 47.19 6.68
CA PRO A 227 1.97 45.94 7.09
C PRO A 227 1.57 44.72 6.23
N TRP A 228 0.33 44.68 5.75
CA TRP A 228 -0.19 43.60 4.90
C TRP A 228 0.46 43.55 3.52
N VAL A 229 0.76 44.71 2.93
CA VAL A 229 1.44 44.82 1.64
C VAL A 229 2.93 44.62 1.84
N GLN A 230 3.50 45.29 2.85
CA GLN A 230 4.92 45.26 3.18
C GLN A 230 5.45 43.83 3.43
N PHE A 231 4.75 43.04 4.27
CA PHE A 231 5.15 41.69 4.64
C PHE A 231 4.42 40.59 3.84
N GLY A 232 3.54 40.96 2.90
CA GLY A 232 2.79 40.02 2.07
C GLY A 232 3.68 39.03 1.30
N PRO A 233 4.71 39.51 0.56
CA PRO A 233 5.64 38.63 -0.16
C PRO A 233 6.35 37.61 0.74
N MET A 234 6.71 38.04 1.96
CA MET A 234 7.30 37.18 2.99
C MET A 234 6.39 36.03 3.41
N VAL A 235 5.11 36.34 3.67
CA VAL A 235 4.11 35.33 4.03
C VAL A 235 3.87 34.35 2.89
N ILE A 236 3.74 34.86 1.66
CA ILE A 236 3.56 34.03 0.45
C ILE A 236 4.76 33.08 0.27
N GLY A 237 5.98 33.61 0.36
CA GLY A 237 7.17 32.80 0.22
C GLY A 237 7.32 31.75 1.30
N ALA A 238 7.00 32.07 2.56
CA ALA A 238 7.03 31.11 3.65
C ALA A 238 5.96 30.01 3.52
N PHE A 239 4.76 30.36 3.04
CA PHE A 239 3.71 29.39 2.72
C PHE A 239 4.21 28.36 1.69
N PHE A 240 4.74 28.82 0.56
CA PHE A 240 5.19 27.90 -0.48
C PHE A 240 6.48 27.16 -0.12
N ALA A 241 7.41 27.79 0.60
CA ALA A 241 8.62 27.13 1.09
C ALA A 241 8.28 26.01 2.10
N GLY A 242 7.35 26.26 3.03
CA GLY A 242 6.85 25.23 3.95
C GLY A 242 6.14 24.10 3.21
N ALA A 243 5.29 24.42 2.24
CA ALA A 243 4.63 23.42 1.39
C ALA A 243 5.62 22.56 0.62
N LEU A 244 6.68 23.18 0.06
CA LEU A 244 7.75 22.50 -0.67
C LEU A 244 8.51 21.53 0.24
N GLY A 245 8.88 21.96 1.46
CA GLY A 245 9.52 21.10 2.45
C GLY A 245 8.67 19.88 2.78
N GLY A 246 7.37 20.08 3.03
CA GLY A 246 6.41 19.00 3.30
C GLY A 246 6.22 18.05 2.11
N ALA A 247 6.17 18.57 0.88
CA ALA A 247 6.04 17.73 -0.30
C ALA A 247 7.30 16.88 -0.57
N LEU A 248 8.49 17.47 -0.41
CA LEU A 248 9.75 16.76 -0.60
C LEU A 248 9.99 15.69 0.47
N SER A 249 9.63 15.96 1.74
CA SER A 249 9.76 14.96 2.80
C SER A 249 8.91 13.72 2.53
N VAL A 250 7.67 13.91 2.08
CA VAL A 250 6.79 12.80 1.68
C VAL A 250 7.37 12.06 0.47
N LEU A 251 7.83 12.75 -0.57
CA LEU A 251 8.42 12.09 -1.74
C LEU A 251 9.66 11.24 -1.39
N LEU A 252 10.52 11.74 -0.50
CA LEU A 252 11.66 10.98 0.00
C LEU A 252 11.21 9.78 0.83
N ASN A 253 10.19 9.93 1.68
CA ASN A 253 9.67 8.82 2.45
C ASN A 253 8.99 7.78 1.56
N MET A 254 8.25 8.19 0.53
CA MET A 254 7.68 7.29 -0.47
C MET A 254 8.76 6.47 -1.17
N ARG A 255 9.88 7.12 -1.55
CA ARG A 255 11.02 6.42 -2.16
C ARG A 255 11.64 5.40 -1.21
N ARG A 256 11.79 5.74 0.07
CA ARG A 256 12.29 4.82 1.11
C ARG A 256 11.33 3.67 1.36
N HIS A 257 10.03 3.94 1.44
CA HIS A 257 8.99 2.95 1.68
C HIS A 257 8.83 2.00 0.48
N ALA A 258 8.96 2.51 -0.74
CA ALA A 258 9.00 1.68 -1.95
C ALA A 258 10.23 0.77 -2.02
N ALA A 259 11.34 1.15 -1.36
CA ALA A 259 12.53 0.32 -1.25
C ALA A 259 12.40 -0.77 -0.16
N GLN A 260 11.39 -0.72 0.71
CA GLN A 260 11.10 -1.78 1.67
C GLN A 260 10.31 -2.90 0.98
N GLU A 261 10.74 -4.16 1.18
CA GLU A 261 10.22 -5.36 0.50
C GLU A 261 8.69 -5.57 0.59
N TYR A 262 8.02 -4.89 1.54
CA TYR A 262 6.60 -5.07 1.84
C TYR A 262 5.79 -3.76 1.97
N GLY A 263 6.29 -2.64 1.41
CA GLY A 263 5.67 -1.32 1.54
C GLY A 263 4.37 -1.14 0.75
N TYR A 264 3.27 -1.75 1.19
CA TYR A 264 1.95 -1.48 0.63
C TYR A 264 1.48 -0.08 1.02
N PHE A 265 1.10 0.72 0.03
CA PHE A 265 0.51 2.03 0.23
C PHE A 265 -0.95 1.87 0.68
N ASP A 266 -1.18 1.99 1.99
CA ASP A 266 -2.52 2.02 2.56
C ASP A 266 -3.15 3.43 2.43
N ARG A 267 -4.47 3.48 2.50
CA ARG A 267 -5.26 4.73 2.52
C ARG A 267 -4.79 5.69 3.61
N LYS A 268 -4.37 5.17 4.77
CA LYS A 268 -3.82 5.99 5.86
C LYS A 268 -2.54 6.70 5.46
N TYR A 269 -1.63 5.99 4.79
CA TYR A 269 -0.39 6.57 4.27
C TYR A 269 -0.69 7.64 3.22
N GLY A 270 -1.60 7.35 2.28
CA GLY A 270 -2.04 8.31 1.27
C GLY A 270 -2.63 9.59 1.86
N LEU A 271 -3.47 9.46 2.90
CA LEU A 271 -4.08 10.62 3.57
C LEU A 271 -3.02 11.50 4.26
N ARG A 272 -2.03 10.91 4.92
CA ARG A 272 -0.91 11.66 5.52
C ARG A 272 -0.12 12.42 4.47
N GLY A 273 0.23 11.77 3.36
CA GLY A 273 0.95 12.39 2.25
C GLY A 273 0.17 13.54 1.59
N LEU A 274 -1.16 13.49 1.60
CA LEU A 274 -2.01 14.60 1.13
C LEU A 274 -2.01 15.80 2.10
N THR A 275 -1.88 15.57 3.41
CA THR A 275 -1.99 16.65 4.41
C THR A 275 -0.69 17.37 4.70
N LEU A 276 0.46 16.72 4.50
CA LEU A 276 1.78 17.26 4.89
C LEU A 276 2.16 18.56 4.16
N PRO A 277 1.99 18.70 2.83
CA PRO A 277 2.25 19.98 2.16
C PRO A 277 1.39 21.12 2.72
N LEU A 278 0.12 20.85 3.03
CA LEU A 278 -0.79 21.84 3.60
C LEU A 278 -0.38 22.24 5.03
N LEU A 279 0.02 21.27 5.85
CA LEU A 279 0.53 21.54 7.21
C LEU A 279 1.82 22.34 7.16
N GLY A 280 2.76 21.99 6.27
CA GLY A 280 3.98 22.76 6.04
C GLY A 280 3.67 24.20 5.64
N ALA A 281 2.69 24.40 4.76
CA ALA A 281 2.26 25.72 4.32
C ALA A 281 1.65 26.56 5.45
N LEU A 282 0.77 25.96 6.26
CA LEU A 282 0.15 26.62 7.42
C LEU A 282 1.17 27.01 8.49
N LEU A 283 2.11 26.12 8.80
CA LEU A 283 3.21 26.45 9.72
C LEU A 283 4.11 27.54 9.15
N GLY A 284 4.35 27.54 7.84
CA GLY A 284 5.10 28.61 7.16
C GLY A 284 4.43 29.97 7.30
N VAL A 285 3.12 30.05 7.11
CA VAL A 285 2.34 31.29 7.34
C VAL A 285 2.42 31.73 8.78
N LEU A 286 2.19 30.82 9.74
CA LEU A 286 2.25 31.16 11.16
C LEU A 286 3.63 31.71 11.54
N LEU A 287 4.70 31.05 11.08
CA LEU A 287 6.07 31.49 11.31
C LEU A 287 6.33 32.87 10.69
N ALA A 288 5.88 33.10 9.46
CA ALA A 288 6.04 34.38 8.79
C ALA A 288 5.27 35.50 9.48
N LEU A 289 4.07 35.24 9.99
CA LEU A 289 3.31 36.25 10.75
C LEU A 289 4.00 36.60 12.07
N VAL A 290 4.53 35.62 12.79
CA VAL A 290 5.33 35.85 14.00
C VAL A 290 6.57 36.68 13.67
N TRP A 291 7.29 36.31 12.59
CA TRP A 291 8.48 37.03 12.17
C TRP A 291 8.18 38.44 11.65
N ALA A 292 7.09 38.63 10.93
CA ALA A 292 6.61 39.96 10.49
C ALA A 292 6.34 40.85 11.70
N THR A 293 5.66 40.31 12.71
CA THR A 293 5.38 41.02 13.96
C THR A 293 6.67 41.44 14.65
N VAL A 294 7.64 40.53 14.80
CA VAL A 294 8.95 40.83 15.38
C VAL A 294 9.70 41.90 14.57
N SER A 295 9.73 41.75 13.24
CA SER A 295 10.41 42.67 12.33
C SER A 295 9.81 44.07 12.40
N TYR A 296 8.47 44.16 12.46
CA TYR A 296 7.75 45.42 12.62
C TYR A 296 8.12 46.13 13.93
N PHE A 297 8.11 45.42 15.07
CA PHE A 297 8.45 46.02 16.37
C PHE A 297 9.94 46.39 16.50
N LEU A 298 10.83 45.66 15.84
CA LEU A 298 12.26 45.95 15.82
C LEU A 298 12.68 46.93 14.71
N MET A 299 11.71 47.45 13.95
CA MET A 299 11.96 48.33 12.79
C MET A 299 12.96 47.73 11.78
N LEU A 300 12.93 46.41 11.61
CA LEU A 300 13.74 45.72 10.61
C LEU A 300 13.13 45.93 9.23
N SER A 301 13.96 46.41 8.30
CA SER A 301 13.51 46.61 6.91
C SER A 301 13.34 45.25 6.21
N PRO A 302 12.18 44.99 5.56
CA PRO A 302 11.97 43.80 4.75
C PRO A 302 12.81 43.81 3.47
N ALA A 303 13.34 44.96 3.04
CA ALA A 303 14.25 45.05 1.89
C ALA A 303 15.59 44.31 2.14
N ASN A 304 15.89 43.97 3.39
CA ASN A 304 17.02 43.11 3.68
C ASN A 304 16.66 41.66 3.36
N VAL A 305 17.28 41.11 2.32
CA VAL A 305 17.07 39.74 1.83
C VAL A 305 17.11 38.70 2.95
N TRP A 306 17.95 38.87 3.97
CA TRP A 306 18.02 37.92 5.09
C TRP A 306 16.79 37.98 5.99
N VAL A 307 16.26 39.16 6.26
CA VAL A 307 15.05 39.34 7.07
C VAL A 307 13.85 38.71 6.35
N ASP A 308 13.81 38.82 5.03
CA ASP A 308 12.73 38.34 4.17
C ASP A 308 12.80 36.83 3.84
N ALA A 309 14.01 36.28 3.65
CA ALA A 309 14.21 34.88 3.30
C ALA A 309 14.22 33.93 4.49
N LEU A 310 14.57 34.41 5.70
CA LEU A 310 14.75 33.56 6.87
C LEU A 310 13.48 32.79 7.28
N PRO A 311 12.27 33.39 7.29
CA PRO A 311 11.04 32.64 7.54
C PRO A 311 10.79 31.55 6.51
N ALA A 312 11.07 31.81 5.24
CA ALA A 312 10.91 30.81 4.19
C ALA A 312 11.89 29.64 4.36
N MET A 313 13.15 29.91 4.71
CA MET A 313 14.14 28.88 5.00
C MET A 313 13.73 28.00 6.18
N ILE A 314 13.31 28.63 7.29
CA ILE A 314 12.88 27.89 8.49
C ILE A 314 11.60 27.10 8.19
N ALA A 315 10.63 27.70 7.51
CA ALA A 315 9.39 27.02 7.10
C ALA A 315 9.68 25.79 6.24
N PHE A 316 10.61 25.89 5.29
CA PHE A 316 11.07 24.76 4.49
C PHE A 316 11.66 23.65 5.35
N LEU A 317 12.57 23.98 6.27
CA LEU A 317 13.21 22.98 7.15
C LEU A 317 12.19 22.31 8.08
N VAL A 318 11.26 23.09 8.64
CA VAL A 318 10.18 22.57 9.49
C VAL A 318 9.28 21.65 8.68
N GLY A 319 8.81 22.08 7.50
CA GLY A 319 8.00 21.26 6.60
C GLY A 319 8.72 19.97 6.18
N PHE A 320 10.02 20.04 5.94
CA PHE A 320 10.84 18.88 5.63
C PHE A 320 10.97 17.91 6.82
N GLY A 321 11.09 18.46 8.04
CA GLY A 321 11.19 17.70 9.28
C GLY A 321 9.88 17.09 9.77
N GLN A 322 8.71 17.53 9.28
CA GLN A 322 7.40 17.04 9.73
C GLN A 322 7.29 15.51 9.65
N GLU A 323 7.80 14.90 8.58
CA GLU A 323 7.71 13.46 8.41
C GLU A 323 8.54 12.69 9.44
N TRP A 324 9.62 13.25 9.97
CA TRP A 324 10.36 12.63 11.07
C TRP A 324 9.61 12.73 12.40
N LEU A 325 8.89 13.82 12.61
CA LEU A 325 8.13 14.07 13.84
C LEU A 325 6.82 13.26 13.88
N TYR A 326 6.12 13.19 12.76
CA TYR A 326 4.82 12.52 12.62
C TYR A 326 4.93 11.10 12.06
N GLY A 327 6.08 10.72 11.51
CA GLY A 327 6.36 9.39 10.96
C GLY A 327 6.90 8.38 11.97
N ALA A 328 6.77 8.64 13.27
CA ALA A 328 7.15 7.68 14.31
C ALA A 328 6.25 6.42 14.24
N ARG A 329 6.80 5.41 13.55
CA ARG A 329 6.60 3.93 13.59
C ARG A 329 5.18 3.40 13.52
#